data_AF-A0A1E7EYL3-F1
#
_entry.id   AF-A0A1E7EYL3-F1
#
_cell.length_a   1.000
_cell.length_b   1.000
_cell.length_c   1.000
_cell.angle_alpha   90.00
_cell.angle_beta   90.00
_cell.angle_gamma   90.00
#
_symmetry.space_group_name_H-M   'P 1'
#
loop_
_entity.id
_entity.type
_entity.pdbx_description
1 polymer ?
#
loop_
_entity_poly.entity_id
_entity_poly.type
_entity_poly.pdbx_seq_one_letter_code
_entity_poly.pdbx_strand_id
1 'polypeptide(L)'
;MNWNYKVYTAEEYQEKFPTKQEEVQPVVGLPTFVSAHVVISALKTNCIAMDDDRSNLGKLHCIMDTSNMETAVVASTNPGELSFAGLGTEELRANHLATYSRRKELWESDNNLKEAAKQFLLSRFEAVYFQELSDPITKFKRVTIANLIDHIKDNYPPEPEEINAVETTLRQEWDPTNHIENLFQTVKENTETLYEMKYITKTQMHATFIKYVYAAVRNSGQFESACIKWKALPSADKKTNKQCRAFFGKKYNVYHTSQNSLGLAGVANSAQQVQELEQVTHNGFRAIGERQNAQSAVNTRQEEINASVMQMIAARGGGMDDNATAFSAMTANSAVQDRRIAELEALLRTSAITPTSATGTGGNTGTGGGRGGRGGGRGGRGGRGGNNAGGGVYKSRADGPANCTKNSKFYTAETYCWSHGYDCSTKHHSGSCFRKEPGHMDAATGANPMGGSIKDKEFSKWA
;
A
#
# COMPACT_ATOMS: atom_id res chain seq x y z
N MET A 1 -12.79 11.34 39.96
CA MET A 1 -11.62 10.74 39.29
C MET A 1 -10.39 11.48 39.77
N ASN A 2 -9.61 10.87 40.66
CA ASN A 2 -8.31 11.41 41.10
C ASN A 2 -7.33 11.19 39.95
N TRP A 3 -7.19 12.16 39.06
CA TRP A 3 -6.09 12.19 38.12
C TRP A 3 -4.85 12.56 38.92
N ASN A 4 -4.15 11.54 39.40
CA ASN A 4 -2.90 11.71 40.13
C ASN A 4 -1.85 12.16 39.11
N TYR A 5 -1.74 13.46 38.88
CA TYR A 5 -0.73 14.02 38.00
C TYR A 5 0.63 13.80 38.68
N LYS A 6 1.33 12.71 38.32
CA LYS A 6 2.63 12.41 38.91
C LYS A 6 3.62 13.48 38.47
N VAL A 7 3.95 14.39 39.38
CA VAL A 7 5.04 15.36 39.20
C VAL A 7 6.34 14.58 39.25
N TYR A 8 7.05 14.51 38.12
CA TYR A 8 8.34 13.86 38.04
C TYR A 8 9.46 14.82 38.48
N THR A 9 10.52 14.27 39.08
CA THR A 9 11.77 15.02 39.29
C THR A 9 12.48 15.26 37.95
N ALA A 10 13.48 16.15 37.93
CA ALA A 10 14.28 16.40 36.73
C ALA A 10 15.00 15.12 36.23
N GLU A 11 15.48 14.28 37.14
CA GLU A 11 16.13 13.00 36.84
C GLU A 11 15.12 11.99 36.25
N GLU A 12 13.94 11.87 36.86
CA GLU A 12 12.86 11.02 36.33
C GLU A 12 12.41 11.47 34.93
N TYR A 13 12.44 12.77 34.63
CA TYR A 13 12.17 13.27 33.28
C TYR A 13 13.24 12.82 32.27
N GLN A 14 14.53 12.87 32.63
CA GLN A 14 15.61 12.37 31.76
C GLN A 14 15.48 10.86 31.50
N GLU A 15 15.10 10.09 32.52
CA GLU A 15 14.79 8.66 32.37
C GLU A 15 13.59 8.38 31.47
N LYS A 16 12.67 9.34 31.32
CA LYS A 16 11.48 9.23 30.45
C LYS A 16 11.67 9.79 29.06
N PHE A 17 12.75 10.54 28.81
CA PHE A 17 13.03 11.05 27.47
C PHE A 17 13.17 9.90 26.46
N PRO A 18 12.46 9.96 25.31
CA PRO A 18 12.57 8.94 24.27
C PRO A 18 13.95 8.92 23.65
N THR A 19 14.55 10.09 23.41
CA THR A 19 15.93 10.19 22.95
C THR A 19 16.83 10.43 24.16
N LYS A 20 17.67 9.43 24.46
CA LYS A 20 18.59 9.49 25.59
C LYS A 20 19.73 10.45 25.33
N GLN A 21 20.32 10.93 26.41
CA GLN A 21 21.45 11.84 26.32
C GLN A 21 22.61 11.16 25.60
N GLU A 22 22.86 9.88 25.87
CA GLU A 22 23.92 9.06 25.27
C GLU A 22 23.75 8.83 23.76
N GLU A 23 22.51 8.90 23.26
CA GLU A 23 22.20 8.75 21.82
C GLU A 23 22.56 10.00 21.01
N VAL A 24 22.63 11.16 21.69
CA VAL A 24 22.99 12.43 21.07
C VAL A 24 24.46 12.71 21.32
N GLN A 25 25.23 12.72 20.23
CA GLN A 25 26.66 13.02 20.29
C GLN A 25 26.90 14.41 20.90
N PRO A 26 27.88 14.55 21.83
CA PRO A 26 28.27 15.86 22.32
C PRO A 26 28.89 16.69 21.19
N VAL A 27 28.68 18.00 21.24
CA VAL A 27 29.28 18.95 20.32
C VAL A 27 30.74 19.14 20.72
N VAL A 28 31.64 18.65 19.89
CA VAL A 28 33.09 18.74 20.08
C VAL A 28 33.64 19.88 19.23
N GLY A 29 34.41 20.78 19.85
CA GLY A 29 34.93 21.96 19.17
C GLY A 29 33.86 23.04 18.97
N LEU A 30 34.11 23.95 18.03
CA LEU A 30 33.26 25.12 17.79
C LEU A 30 31.84 24.67 17.37
N PRO A 31 30.77 25.10 18.06
CA PRO A 31 29.41 24.79 17.67
C PRO A 31 29.10 25.31 16.27
N THR A 32 28.52 24.46 15.44
CA THR A 32 27.94 24.83 14.13
C THR A 32 26.42 24.75 14.19
N PHE A 33 25.72 25.36 13.23
CA PHE A 33 24.27 25.27 13.16
C PHE A 33 23.79 23.82 13.12
N VAL A 34 24.43 22.97 12.30
CA VAL A 34 24.05 21.55 12.17
C VAL A 34 24.20 20.83 13.50
N SER A 35 25.34 20.98 14.18
CA SER A 35 25.58 20.34 15.48
C SER A 35 24.56 20.79 16.54
N ALA A 36 24.25 22.09 16.57
CA ALA A 36 23.28 22.64 17.52
C ALA A 36 21.84 22.21 17.19
N HIS A 37 21.50 22.17 15.91
CA HIS A 37 20.18 21.76 15.43
C HIS A 37 19.88 20.31 15.83
N VAL A 38 20.84 19.39 15.73
CA VAL A 38 20.66 17.99 16.17
C VAL A 38 20.28 17.92 17.65
N VAL A 39 21.03 18.61 18.53
CA VAL A 39 20.77 18.61 19.98
C VAL A 39 19.42 19.26 20.30
N ILE A 40 19.14 20.43 19.71
CA ILE A 40 17.89 21.17 19.94
C ILE A 40 16.68 20.37 19.42
N SER A 41 16.80 19.70 18.28
CA SER A 41 15.73 18.87 17.72
C SER A 41 15.45 17.64 18.57
N ALA A 42 16.48 16.98 19.11
CA ALA A 42 16.29 15.89 20.08
C ALA A 42 15.54 16.38 21.33
N LEU A 43 15.91 17.57 21.84
CA LEU A 43 15.27 18.16 23.01
C LEU A 43 13.81 18.57 22.73
N LYS A 44 13.51 19.12 21.55
CA LYS A 44 12.11 19.35 21.09
C LYS A 44 11.31 18.05 21.08
N THR A 45 11.85 16.98 20.50
CA THR A 45 11.20 15.66 20.44
C THR A 45 10.94 15.12 21.84
N ASN A 46 11.91 15.23 22.75
CA ASN A 46 11.76 14.82 24.15
C ASN A 46 10.63 15.58 24.84
N CYS A 47 10.53 16.91 24.66
CA CYS A 47 9.45 17.71 25.25
C CYS A 47 8.08 17.42 24.63
N ILE A 48 8.01 17.15 23.33
CA ILE A 48 6.75 16.78 22.64
C ILE A 48 6.23 15.43 23.16
N ALA A 49 7.12 14.49 23.44
CA ALA A 49 6.76 13.18 23.96
C ALA A 49 6.27 13.20 25.42
N MET A 50 6.49 14.30 26.16
CA MET A 50 5.97 14.43 27.51
C MET A 50 4.52 14.88 27.46
N ASP A 51 3.62 14.07 28.01
CA ASP A 51 2.19 14.34 28.04
C ASP A 51 1.87 15.67 28.75
N ASP A 52 0.96 16.43 28.15
CA ASP A 52 0.35 17.62 28.73
C ASP A 52 -1.15 17.62 28.44
N ASP A 53 -1.97 17.75 29.47
CA ASP A 53 -3.43 17.77 29.34
C ASP A 53 -3.96 19.05 28.69
N ARG A 54 -3.11 20.09 28.59
CA ARG A 54 -3.44 21.37 27.96
C ARG A 54 -3.22 21.37 26.45
N SER A 55 -2.43 20.43 25.90
CA SER A 55 -2.10 20.45 24.47
C SER A 55 -1.63 19.11 23.92
N ASN A 56 -1.99 18.89 22.65
CA ASN A 56 -1.52 17.75 21.86
C ASN A 56 -0.06 17.89 21.42
N LEU A 57 0.62 19.01 21.73
CA LEU A 57 2.05 19.23 21.47
C LEU A 57 2.94 18.83 22.65
N GLY A 58 2.37 18.14 23.65
CA GLY A 58 3.05 17.79 24.88
C GLY A 58 3.51 19.05 25.63
N LYS A 59 4.71 18.99 26.19
CA LYS A 59 5.31 20.08 26.99
C LYS A 59 6.26 20.99 26.22
N LEU A 60 6.08 21.13 24.90
CA LEU A 60 6.95 21.95 24.04
C LEU A 60 7.04 23.43 24.48
N HIS A 61 5.99 23.98 25.11
CA HIS A 61 5.98 25.35 25.65
C HIS A 61 7.00 25.59 26.77
N CYS A 62 7.60 24.55 27.33
CA CYS A 62 8.63 24.69 28.35
C CYS A 62 9.96 25.22 27.79
N ILE A 63 10.21 25.03 26.50
CA ILE A 63 11.53 25.28 25.88
C ILE A 63 11.50 26.35 24.78
N MET A 64 10.32 26.66 24.24
CA MET A 64 10.15 27.65 23.18
C MET A 64 8.79 28.34 23.29
N ASP A 65 8.68 29.53 22.70
CA ASP A 65 7.41 30.22 22.58
C ASP A 65 6.49 29.47 21.59
N THR A 66 5.32 29.07 22.08
CA THR A 66 4.27 28.39 21.30
C THR A 66 3.07 29.28 21.02
N SER A 67 3.14 30.57 21.35
CA SER A 67 2.03 31.55 21.20
C SER A 67 1.43 31.59 19.79
N ASN A 68 2.24 31.34 18.76
CA ASN A 68 1.84 31.35 17.36
C ASN A 68 1.40 29.98 16.81
N MET A 69 1.29 28.96 17.67
CA MET A 69 0.87 27.60 17.30
C MET A 69 -0.64 27.40 17.53
N GLU A 70 -1.26 26.53 16.75
CA GLU A 70 -2.72 26.28 16.77
C GLU A 70 -3.22 25.74 18.14
N THR A 71 -2.33 25.11 18.91
CA THR A 71 -2.58 24.61 20.28
C THR A 71 -1.59 25.20 21.27
N ALA A 72 -1.47 26.53 21.28
CA ALA A 72 -0.62 27.28 22.20
C ALA A 72 -0.97 26.98 23.67
N VAL A 73 0.05 26.71 24.48
CA VAL A 73 -0.11 26.51 25.93
C VAL A 73 0.40 27.72 26.68
N VAL A 74 -0.42 28.25 27.58
CA VAL A 74 0.03 29.29 28.52
C VAL A 74 0.95 28.63 29.55
N ALA A 75 2.18 29.14 29.66
CA ALA A 75 3.15 28.68 30.64
C ALA A 75 2.57 28.77 32.06
N SER A 76 2.80 27.74 32.87
CA SER A 76 2.37 27.71 34.26
C SER A 76 3.09 28.78 35.09
N THR A 77 2.37 29.37 36.04
CA THR A 77 2.88 30.37 36.97
C THR A 77 2.79 29.85 38.39
N ASN A 78 3.71 30.29 39.26
CA ASN A 78 3.68 29.91 40.67
C ASN A 78 2.33 30.38 41.27
N PRO A 79 1.49 29.47 41.79
CA PRO A 79 0.20 29.84 42.35
C PRO A 79 0.29 30.68 43.63
N GLY A 80 1.49 30.84 44.21
CA GLY A 80 1.70 31.59 45.45
C GLY A 80 1.32 30.77 46.69
N GLU A 81 1.07 31.44 47.81
CA GLU A 81 0.61 30.79 49.03
C GLU A 81 -0.90 30.51 48.97
N LEU A 82 -1.32 29.33 49.44
CA LEU A 82 -2.73 28.97 49.53
C LEU A 82 -3.45 29.86 50.57
N SER A 83 -4.48 30.58 50.14
CA SER A 83 -5.32 31.39 51.02
C SER A 83 -6.80 31.04 50.85
N PHE A 84 -7.52 30.96 51.97
CA PHE A 84 -8.96 30.75 51.99
C PHE A 84 -9.76 32.04 52.30
N ALA A 85 -9.10 33.20 52.25
CA ALA A 85 -9.73 34.49 52.55
C ALA A 85 -10.93 34.74 51.61
N GLY A 86 -12.08 35.11 52.18
CA GLY A 86 -13.31 35.37 51.43
C GLY A 86 -14.10 34.13 51.00
N LEU A 87 -13.63 32.91 51.29
CA LEU A 87 -14.36 31.66 50.98
C LEU A 87 -15.17 31.22 52.20
N GLY A 88 -16.48 31.43 52.13
CA GLY A 88 -17.42 31.22 53.24
C GLY A 88 -17.90 29.78 53.43
N THR A 89 -17.85 28.93 52.41
CA THR A 89 -18.37 27.55 52.46
C THR A 89 -17.28 26.50 52.33
N GLU A 90 -17.51 25.31 52.92
CA GLU A 90 -16.63 24.14 52.81
C GLU A 90 -16.40 23.73 51.35
N GLU A 91 -17.47 23.75 50.54
CA GLU A 91 -17.44 23.41 49.13
C GLU A 91 -16.56 24.37 48.31
N LEU A 92 -16.68 25.68 48.57
CA LEU A 92 -15.83 26.69 47.90
C LEU A 92 -14.35 26.52 48.28
N ARG A 93 -14.06 26.17 49.53
CA ARG A 93 -12.67 25.88 49.97
C ARG A 93 -12.13 24.60 49.33
N ALA A 94 -12.93 23.55 49.25
CA ALA A 94 -12.54 22.30 48.59
C ALA A 94 -12.25 22.50 47.09
N ASN A 95 -13.11 23.23 46.39
CA ASN A 95 -12.92 23.57 44.98
C ASN A 95 -11.69 24.46 44.75
N HIS A 96 -11.45 25.44 45.62
CA HIS A 96 -10.25 26.26 45.58
C HIS A 96 -8.99 25.42 45.82
N LEU A 97 -8.99 24.55 46.83
CA LEU A 97 -7.86 23.67 47.13
C LEU A 97 -7.54 22.76 45.93
N ALA A 98 -8.55 22.15 45.32
CA ALA A 98 -8.36 21.30 44.13
C ALA A 98 -7.74 22.09 42.95
N THR A 99 -8.22 23.30 42.70
CA THR A 99 -7.69 24.17 41.65
C THR A 99 -6.26 24.61 41.94
N TYR A 100 -5.97 24.96 43.19
CA TYR A 100 -4.64 25.35 43.64
C TYR A 100 -3.65 24.19 43.51
N SER A 101 -3.99 22.99 44.00
CA SER A 101 -3.14 21.80 43.91
C SER A 101 -2.79 21.48 42.45
N ARG A 102 -3.78 21.50 41.54
CA ARG A 102 -3.54 21.29 40.12
C ARG A 102 -2.59 22.34 39.52
N ARG A 103 -2.78 23.63 39.85
CA ARG A 103 -1.90 24.71 39.38
C ARG A 103 -0.47 24.54 39.90
N LYS A 104 -0.33 24.11 41.16
CA LYS A 104 0.97 23.84 41.78
C LYS A 104 1.68 22.67 41.11
N GLU A 105 0.99 21.56 40.89
CA GLU A 105 1.52 20.37 40.20
C GLU A 105 1.97 20.69 38.77
N LEU A 106 1.18 21.44 38.01
CA LEU A 106 1.55 21.88 36.66
C LEU A 106 2.79 22.79 36.68
N TRP A 107 2.88 23.70 37.64
CA TRP A 107 4.03 24.59 37.80
C TRP A 107 5.31 23.84 38.19
N GLU A 108 5.22 22.90 39.14
CA GLU A 108 6.35 22.06 39.53
C GLU A 108 6.81 21.16 38.38
N SER A 109 5.88 20.54 37.67
CA SER A 109 6.16 19.72 36.50
C SER A 109 6.87 20.50 35.38
N ASP A 110 6.36 21.69 35.03
CA ASP A 110 6.97 22.51 33.99
C ASP A 110 8.38 22.98 34.40
N ASN A 111 8.62 23.28 35.68
CA ASN A 111 9.96 23.65 36.17
C ASN A 111 10.93 22.47 36.20
N ASN A 112 10.49 21.31 36.66
CA ASN A 112 11.32 20.11 36.69
C ASN A 112 11.71 19.67 35.27
N LEU A 113 10.80 19.77 34.30
CA LEU A 113 11.11 19.52 32.91
C LEU A 113 12.10 20.55 32.34
N LYS A 114 11.94 21.84 32.67
CA LYS A 114 12.88 22.89 32.24
C LYS A 114 14.29 22.63 32.78
N GLU A 115 14.43 22.20 34.03
CA GLU A 115 15.71 21.83 34.60
C GLU A 115 16.28 20.57 33.96
N ALA A 116 15.46 19.54 33.71
CA ALA A 116 15.89 18.32 33.00
C ALA A 116 16.41 18.63 31.60
N ALA A 117 15.68 19.45 30.85
CA ALA A 117 16.04 19.87 29.50
C ALA A 117 17.31 20.75 29.51
N LYS A 118 17.47 21.62 30.51
CA LYS A 118 18.66 22.46 30.66
C LYS A 118 19.90 21.63 30.98
N GLN A 119 19.78 20.64 31.86
CA GLN A 119 20.84 19.68 32.13
C GLN A 119 21.21 18.88 30.88
N PHE A 120 20.22 18.41 30.11
CA PHE A 120 20.45 17.75 28.84
C PHE A 120 21.26 18.64 27.89
N LEU A 121 20.85 19.90 27.69
CA LEU A 121 21.55 20.84 26.81
C LEU A 121 22.98 21.10 27.28
N LEU A 122 23.18 21.47 28.55
CA LEU A 122 24.50 21.77 29.12
C LEU A 122 25.43 20.56 29.15
N SER A 123 24.90 19.34 29.08
CA SER A 123 25.70 18.13 28.98
C SER A 123 26.26 17.84 27.58
N ARG A 124 25.68 18.44 26.54
CA ARG A 124 26.06 18.23 25.13
C ARG A 124 27.01 19.29 24.61
N PHE A 125 27.04 20.45 25.24
CA PHE A 125 27.89 21.58 24.87
C PHE A 125 28.90 21.87 25.98
N GLU A 126 30.11 22.26 25.61
CA GLU A 126 31.08 22.72 26.59
C GLU A 126 30.61 24.03 27.25
N ALA A 127 30.77 24.13 28.57
CA ALA A 127 30.32 25.29 29.33
C ALA A 127 30.96 26.61 28.88
N VAL A 128 32.11 26.56 28.16
CA VAL A 128 32.78 27.73 27.58
C VAL A 128 31.86 28.52 26.65
N TYR A 129 30.99 27.84 25.90
CA TYR A 129 30.08 28.45 24.93
C TYR A 129 28.88 29.16 25.55
N PHE A 130 28.73 29.10 26.87
CA PHE A 130 27.67 29.82 27.60
C PHE A 130 28.24 30.73 28.70
N GLN A 131 29.56 30.96 28.74
CA GLN A 131 30.18 31.73 29.82
C GLN A 131 29.57 33.13 29.98
N GLU A 132 29.19 33.78 28.88
CA GLU A 132 28.54 35.10 28.88
C GLU A 132 27.19 35.11 29.60
N LEU A 133 26.49 33.98 29.59
CA LEU A 133 25.22 33.81 30.29
C LEU A 133 25.40 33.35 31.74
N SER A 134 26.60 32.91 32.11
CA SER A 134 26.87 32.36 33.44
C SER A 134 27.06 33.48 34.46
N ASP A 135 26.20 33.51 35.48
CA ASP A 135 26.40 34.41 36.62
C ASP A 135 27.50 33.85 37.56
N PRO A 136 28.41 34.69 38.09
CA PRO A 136 29.51 34.20 38.94
C PRO A 136 29.05 33.40 40.17
N ILE A 137 27.91 33.78 40.76
CA ILE A 137 27.39 33.22 42.02
C ILE A 137 26.32 32.17 41.73
N THR A 138 25.38 32.49 40.84
CA THR A 138 24.21 31.65 40.57
C THR A 138 24.37 30.72 39.37
N LYS A 139 25.52 30.79 38.68
CA LYS A 139 25.82 30.04 37.46
C LYS A 139 24.68 30.21 36.46
N PHE A 140 24.09 29.11 35.99
CA PHE A 140 22.98 29.16 35.05
C PHE A 140 21.61 29.23 35.72
N LYS A 141 21.48 29.28 37.05
CA LYS A 141 20.19 29.11 37.75
C LYS A 141 19.10 30.08 37.30
N ARG A 142 19.45 31.32 36.95
CA ARG A 142 18.49 32.35 36.48
C ARG A 142 18.28 32.36 34.97
N VAL A 143 19.09 31.59 34.24
CA VAL A 143 19.05 31.49 32.78
C VAL A 143 18.01 30.44 32.38
N THR A 144 17.06 30.84 31.55
CA THR A 144 16.06 29.94 30.99
C THR A 144 16.68 29.11 29.88
N ILE A 145 16.10 27.94 29.61
CA ILE A 145 16.53 27.12 28.47
C ILE A 145 16.33 27.83 27.12
N ALA A 146 15.26 28.64 26.98
CA ALA A 146 15.04 29.46 25.80
C ALA A 146 16.21 30.42 25.55
N ASN A 147 16.70 31.10 26.61
CA ASN A 147 17.86 31.98 26.50
C ASN A 147 19.13 31.23 26.08
N LEU A 148 19.35 30.01 26.57
CA LEU A 148 20.49 29.18 26.15
C LEU A 148 20.40 28.78 24.67
N ILE A 149 19.21 28.39 24.21
CA ILE A 149 18.95 28.03 22.82
C ILE A 149 19.13 29.23 21.89
N ASP A 150 18.57 30.38 22.26
CA ASP A 150 18.67 31.61 21.48
C ASP A 150 20.11 32.11 21.41
N HIS A 151 20.86 32.03 22.51
CA HIS A 151 22.29 32.36 22.53
C HIS A 151 23.12 31.50 21.59
N ILE A 152 22.87 30.19 21.53
CA ILE A 152 23.55 29.32 20.55
C ILE A 152 23.20 29.76 19.12
N LYS A 153 21.93 30.03 18.84
CA LYS A 153 21.49 30.40 17.49
C LYS A 153 22.01 31.75 17.03
N ASP A 154 22.14 32.69 17.95
CA ASP A 154 22.57 34.06 17.64
C ASP A 154 24.10 34.17 17.51
N ASN A 155 24.85 33.41 18.31
CA ASN A 155 26.32 33.43 18.26
C ASN A 155 26.94 32.45 17.26
N TYR A 156 26.22 31.39 16.89
CA TYR A 156 26.66 30.40 15.91
C TYR A 156 25.63 30.30 14.77
N PRO A 157 25.48 31.37 13.96
CA PRO A 157 24.60 31.36 12.82
C PRO A 157 25.07 30.33 11.77
N PRO A 158 24.18 29.86 10.88
CA PRO A 158 24.55 28.92 9.84
C PRO A 158 25.57 29.53 8.88
N GLU A 159 26.68 28.82 8.70
CA GLU A 159 27.71 29.22 7.74
C GLU A 159 27.24 28.98 6.30
N PRO A 160 27.74 29.74 5.30
CA PRO A 160 27.38 29.53 3.90
C PRO A 160 27.62 28.10 3.40
N GLU A 161 28.64 27.42 3.93
CA GLU A 161 28.94 26.02 3.62
C GLU A 161 27.84 25.06 4.10
N GLU A 162 27.26 25.30 5.28
CA GLU A 162 26.16 24.50 5.82
C GLU A 162 24.88 24.70 4.99
N ILE A 163 24.59 25.93 4.58
CA ILE A 163 23.46 26.23 3.68
C ILE A 163 23.65 25.54 2.33
N ASN A 164 24.86 25.63 1.77
CA ASN A 164 25.19 24.97 0.50
C ASN A 164 25.10 23.44 0.60
N ALA A 165 25.46 22.84 1.73
CA ALA A 165 25.32 21.41 1.96
C ALA A 165 23.85 20.98 1.92
N VAL A 166 22.96 21.71 2.60
CA VAL A 166 21.50 21.47 2.58
C VAL A 166 20.94 21.65 1.16
N GLU A 167 21.34 22.71 0.46
CA GLU A 167 20.93 22.91 -0.94
C GLU A 167 21.44 21.80 -1.87
N THR A 168 22.64 21.26 -1.62
CA THR A 168 23.21 20.15 -2.39
C THR A 168 22.37 18.88 -2.21
N THR A 169 21.99 18.55 -0.97
CA THR A 169 21.06 17.45 -0.67
C THR A 169 19.72 17.64 -1.39
N LEU A 170 19.17 18.86 -1.41
CA LEU A 170 17.93 19.17 -2.11
C LEU A 170 18.03 19.07 -3.65
N ARG A 171 19.24 19.20 -4.21
CA ARG A 171 19.52 19.08 -5.65
C ARG A 171 19.90 17.66 -6.06
N GLN A 172 20.11 16.76 -5.11
CA GLN A 172 20.46 15.37 -5.39
C GLN A 172 19.40 14.72 -6.26
N GLU A 173 19.84 13.94 -7.24
CA GLU A 173 18.94 13.21 -8.12
C GLU A 173 18.19 12.14 -7.34
N TRP A 174 16.88 12.07 -7.58
CA TRP A 174 16.04 11.04 -6.97
C TRP A 174 15.99 9.82 -7.88
N ASP A 175 16.29 8.65 -7.31
CA ASP A 175 16.13 7.36 -7.96
C ASP A 175 14.66 6.88 -7.87
N PRO A 176 13.96 6.68 -9.00
CA PRO A 176 12.59 6.17 -9.07
C PRO A 176 12.36 4.79 -8.47
N THR A 177 13.42 4.00 -8.22
CA THR A 177 13.28 2.72 -7.51
C THR A 177 12.97 2.92 -6.03
N ASN A 178 13.36 4.07 -5.47
CA ASN A 178 13.02 4.46 -4.11
C ASN A 178 11.61 5.03 -4.04
N HIS A 179 10.90 4.69 -2.96
CA HIS A 179 9.55 5.19 -2.75
C HIS A 179 9.50 6.72 -2.73
N ILE A 180 8.59 7.32 -3.51
CA ILE A 180 8.51 8.79 -3.65
C ILE A 180 8.26 9.52 -2.32
N GLU A 181 7.68 8.82 -1.34
CA GLU A 181 7.48 9.39 0.00
C GLU A 181 8.80 9.74 0.68
N ASN A 182 9.88 8.98 0.42
CA ASN A 182 11.20 9.28 0.95
C ASN A 182 11.74 10.59 0.35
N LEU A 183 11.49 10.84 -0.94
CA LEU A 183 11.79 12.13 -1.57
C LEU A 183 10.99 13.25 -0.91
N PHE A 184 9.69 13.08 -0.71
CA PHE A 184 8.86 14.10 -0.06
C PHE A 184 9.31 14.39 1.36
N GLN A 185 9.68 13.37 2.13
CA GLN A 185 10.16 13.53 3.48
C GLN A 185 11.51 14.25 3.50
N THR A 186 12.47 13.82 2.67
CA THR A 186 13.79 14.45 2.56
C THR A 186 13.67 15.92 2.17
N VAL A 187 12.86 16.25 1.15
CA VAL A 187 12.67 17.65 0.74
C VAL A 187 11.97 18.45 1.83
N LYS A 188 10.97 17.87 2.53
CA LYS A 188 10.29 18.53 3.64
C LYS A 188 11.28 18.91 4.74
N GLU A 189 12.03 17.94 5.24
CA GLU A 189 13.01 18.14 6.33
C GLU A 189 14.04 19.21 5.94
N ASN A 190 14.65 19.11 4.77
CA ASN A 190 15.64 20.09 4.33
C ASN A 190 15.03 21.49 4.11
N THR A 191 13.77 21.60 3.66
CA THR A 191 13.09 22.92 3.59
C THR A 191 12.79 23.50 4.98
N GLU A 192 12.48 22.66 5.96
CA GLU A 192 12.32 23.07 7.36
C GLU A 192 13.67 23.52 7.94
N THR A 193 14.76 22.81 7.65
CA THR A 193 16.12 23.23 8.02
C THR A 193 16.49 24.59 7.42
N LEU A 194 16.24 24.82 6.13
CA LEU A 194 16.50 26.14 5.51
C LEU A 194 15.68 27.27 6.14
N TYR A 195 14.46 26.98 6.59
CA TYR A 195 13.64 27.94 7.32
C TYR A 195 14.21 28.23 8.72
N GLU A 196 14.66 27.20 9.44
CA GLU A 196 15.32 27.38 10.74
C GLU A 196 16.66 28.13 10.64
N MET A 197 17.40 27.93 9.55
CA MET A 197 18.59 28.70 9.17
C MET A 197 18.28 30.16 8.81
N LYS A 198 17.00 30.56 8.77
CA LYS A 198 16.53 31.88 8.32
C LYS A 198 16.90 32.21 6.86
N TYR A 199 17.26 31.21 6.06
CA TYR A 199 17.60 31.37 4.63
C TYR A 199 16.35 31.54 3.76
N ILE A 200 15.24 30.91 4.15
CA ILE A 200 13.92 31.11 3.53
C ILE A 200 12.89 31.56 4.57
N THR A 201 11.81 32.19 4.10
CA THR A 201 10.69 32.60 4.94
C THR A 201 9.57 31.55 4.96
N LYS A 202 8.67 31.65 5.95
CA LYS A 202 7.50 30.76 6.06
C LYS A 202 6.62 30.75 4.81
N THR A 203 6.49 31.89 4.11
CA THR A 203 5.71 31.99 2.88
C THR A 203 6.40 31.32 1.68
N GLN A 204 7.73 31.19 1.72
CA GLN A 204 8.53 30.54 0.69
C GLN A 204 8.65 29.02 0.86
N MET A 205 8.34 28.46 2.04
CA MET A 205 8.45 27.02 2.31
C MET A 205 7.72 26.18 1.27
N HIS A 206 6.47 26.54 0.94
CA HIS A 206 5.70 25.78 -0.03
C HIS A 206 6.27 25.85 -1.46
N ALA A 207 6.67 27.04 -1.88
CA ALA A 207 7.27 27.25 -3.20
C ALA A 207 8.61 26.50 -3.33
N THR A 208 9.42 26.51 -2.28
CA THR A 208 10.73 25.85 -2.21
C THR A 208 10.58 24.33 -2.28
N PHE A 209 9.66 23.77 -1.48
CA PHE A 209 9.34 22.35 -1.54
C PHE A 209 8.91 21.90 -2.94
N ILE A 210 7.96 22.63 -3.57
CA ILE A 210 7.47 22.31 -4.91
C ILE A 210 8.60 22.38 -5.95
N LYS A 211 9.48 23.39 -5.86
CA LYS A 211 10.63 23.57 -6.76
C LYS A 211 11.54 22.33 -6.75
N TYR A 212 11.95 21.86 -5.56
CA TYR A 212 12.90 20.75 -5.45
C TYR A 212 12.26 19.40 -5.75
N VAL A 213 11.02 19.14 -5.32
CA VAL A 213 10.29 17.92 -5.71
C VAL A 213 10.13 17.86 -7.23
N TYR A 214 9.72 18.96 -7.87
CA TYR A 214 9.57 19.00 -9.32
C TYR A 214 10.91 18.77 -10.05
N ALA A 215 11.99 19.38 -9.58
CA ALA A 215 13.32 19.19 -10.15
C ALA A 215 13.78 17.73 -10.05
N ALA A 216 13.67 17.12 -8.86
CA ALA A 216 14.05 15.73 -8.62
C ALA A 216 13.25 14.75 -9.51
N VAL A 217 11.92 14.91 -9.57
CA VAL A 217 11.05 14.08 -10.42
C VAL A 217 11.34 14.27 -11.91
N ARG A 218 11.61 15.50 -12.34
CA ARG A 218 11.94 15.78 -13.74
C ARG A 218 13.29 15.19 -14.15
N ASN A 219 14.31 15.35 -13.30
CA ASN A 219 15.66 14.86 -13.58
C ASN A 219 15.72 13.33 -13.65
N SER A 220 14.80 12.62 -12.97
CA SER A 220 14.69 11.17 -13.09
C SER A 220 14.32 10.66 -14.50
N GLY A 221 13.78 11.51 -15.38
CA GLY A 221 13.40 11.16 -16.75
C GLY A 221 12.18 10.24 -16.91
N GLN A 222 11.75 9.54 -15.84
CA GLN A 222 10.65 8.55 -15.89
C GLN A 222 9.24 9.19 -15.87
N PHE A 223 9.13 10.45 -15.47
CA PHE A 223 7.85 11.12 -15.18
C PHE A 223 7.56 12.34 -16.07
N GLU A 224 8.08 12.38 -17.29
CA GLU A 224 7.93 13.54 -18.20
C GLU A 224 6.46 13.91 -18.44
N SER A 225 5.59 12.92 -18.68
CA SER A 225 4.16 13.15 -18.87
C SER A 225 3.46 13.73 -17.63
N ALA A 226 3.92 13.39 -16.43
CA ALA A 226 3.42 13.95 -15.17
C ALA A 226 3.92 15.39 -14.99
N CYS A 227 5.17 15.67 -15.35
CA CYS A 227 5.76 17.01 -15.29
C CYS A 227 5.05 17.99 -16.23
N ILE A 228 4.69 17.57 -17.44
CA ILE A 228 3.91 18.38 -18.40
C ILE A 228 2.52 18.69 -17.81
N LYS A 229 1.83 17.67 -17.29
CA LYS A 229 0.50 17.82 -16.68
C LYS A 229 0.54 18.74 -15.46
N TRP A 230 1.57 18.63 -14.62
CA TRP A 230 1.77 19.51 -13.46
C TRP A 230 1.91 20.98 -13.88
N LYS A 231 2.71 21.25 -14.93
CA LYS A 231 2.89 22.61 -15.45
C LYS A 231 1.59 23.21 -16.00
N ALA A 232 0.77 22.39 -16.66
CA ALA A 232 -0.51 22.78 -17.22
C ALA A 232 -1.60 23.07 -16.17
N LEU A 233 -1.41 22.68 -14.90
CA LEU A 233 -2.39 22.95 -13.85
C LEU A 233 -2.52 24.46 -13.57
N PRO A 234 -3.74 24.93 -13.23
CA PRO A 234 -3.97 26.29 -12.76
C PRO A 234 -3.09 26.64 -11.56
N SER A 235 -2.67 27.89 -11.44
CA SER A 235 -1.85 28.37 -10.33
C SER A 235 -2.49 28.18 -8.95
N ALA A 236 -3.81 28.03 -8.86
CA ALA A 236 -4.50 27.71 -7.60
C ALA A 236 -4.26 26.27 -7.12
N ASP A 237 -4.01 25.33 -8.03
CA ASP A 237 -3.90 23.89 -7.76
C ASP A 237 -2.44 23.43 -7.53
N LYS A 238 -1.49 24.37 -7.56
CA LYS A 238 -0.04 24.11 -7.41
C LYS A 238 0.63 25.04 -6.40
N LYS A 239 -0.08 25.43 -5.33
CA LYS A 239 0.42 26.37 -4.30
C LYS A 239 0.98 25.68 -3.06
N THR A 240 0.51 24.49 -2.73
CA THR A 240 0.78 23.87 -1.43
C THR A 240 1.51 22.53 -1.54
N ASN A 241 2.26 22.17 -0.50
CA ASN A 241 2.97 20.87 -0.42
C ASN A 241 1.98 19.71 -0.49
N LYS A 242 0.78 19.87 0.08
CA LYS A 242 -0.30 18.88 0.05
C LYS A 242 -0.77 18.60 -1.38
N GLN A 243 -0.96 19.63 -2.20
CA GLN A 243 -1.33 19.48 -3.61
C GLN A 243 -0.24 18.77 -4.41
N CYS A 244 1.03 19.15 -4.19
CA CYS A 244 2.19 18.55 -4.85
C CYS A 244 2.33 17.05 -4.53
N ARG A 245 2.29 16.69 -3.24
CA ARG A 245 2.33 15.28 -2.77
C ARG A 245 1.19 14.48 -3.35
N ALA A 246 -0.03 15.02 -3.32
CA ALA A 246 -1.21 14.33 -3.86
C ALA A 246 -1.11 14.07 -5.37
N PHE A 247 -0.55 15.02 -6.15
CA PHE A 247 -0.41 14.85 -7.59
C PHE A 247 0.68 13.84 -7.95
N PHE A 248 1.91 14.05 -7.46
CA PHE A 248 3.04 13.20 -7.81
C PHE A 248 2.94 11.81 -7.17
N GLY A 249 2.41 11.70 -5.94
CA GLY A 249 2.15 10.40 -5.30
C GLY A 249 1.18 9.53 -6.10
N LYS A 250 0.07 10.11 -6.61
CA LYS A 250 -0.85 9.37 -7.50
C LYS A 250 -0.17 8.88 -8.79
N LYS A 251 0.74 9.68 -9.35
CA LYS A 251 1.47 9.31 -10.57
C LYS A 251 2.53 8.25 -10.32
N TYR A 252 3.24 8.35 -9.20
CA TYR A 252 4.16 7.32 -8.74
C TYR A 252 3.46 5.98 -8.52
N ASN A 253 2.31 5.96 -7.85
CA ASN A 253 1.57 4.71 -7.62
C ASN A 253 1.19 4.02 -8.94
N VAL A 254 0.71 4.78 -9.94
CA VAL A 254 0.42 4.22 -11.27
C VAL A 254 1.69 3.66 -11.93
N TYR A 255 2.82 4.38 -11.84
CA TYR A 255 4.10 3.92 -12.37
C TYR A 255 4.58 2.63 -11.69
N HIS A 256 4.60 2.61 -10.36
CA HIS A 256 5.01 1.47 -9.55
C HIS A 256 4.12 0.25 -9.79
N THR A 257 2.79 0.42 -9.83
CA THR A 257 1.86 -0.67 -10.21
C THR A 257 2.10 -1.15 -11.64
N SER A 258 2.39 -0.25 -12.58
CA SER A 258 2.68 -0.64 -13.97
C SER A 258 4.01 -1.38 -14.11
N GLN A 259 5.04 -1.02 -13.36
CA GLN A 259 6.31 -1.75 -13.33
C GLN A 259 6.17 -3.12 -12.66
N ASN A 260 5.44 -3.22 -11.55
CA ASN A 260 5.10 -4.50 -10.95
C ASN A 260 4.27 -5.36 -11.90
N SER A 261 3.40 -4.76 -12.72
CA SER A 261 2.65 -5.49 -13.74
C SER A 261 3.50 -5.99 -14.91
N LEU A 262 4.65 -5.36 -15.20
CA LEU A 262 5.63 -5.87 -16.17
C LEU A 262 6.41 -7.06 -15.60
N GLY A 263 6.73 -7.05 -14.30
CA GLY A 263 7.22 -8.24 -13.59
C GLY A 263 6.18 -9.37 -13.55
N LEU A 264 4.91 -9.02 -13.34
CA LEU A 264 3.78 -9.96 -13.41
C LEU A 264 3.48 -10.43 -14.83
N ALA A 265 3.81 -9.69 -15.88
CA ALA A 265 3.66 -10.15 -17.27
C ALA A 265 4.70 -11.21 -17.65
N GLY A 266 5.93 -11.11 -17.10
CA GLY A 266 6.93 -12.16 -17.19
C GLY A 266 6.51 -13.44 -16.45
N VAL A 267 5.91 -13.29 -15.26
CA VAL A 267 5.34 -14.38 -14.47
C VAL A 267 4.02 -14.90 -15.07
N ALA A 268 3.21 -14.07 -15.75
CA ALA A 268 1.95 -14.49 -16.37
C ALA A 268 2.18 -15.31 -17.64
N ASN A 269 3.21 -15.00 -18.44
CA ASN A 269 3.59 -15.84 -19.57
C ASN A 269 4.15 -17.19 -19.12
N SER A 270 4.87 -17.24 -18.00
CA SER A 270 5.35 -18.49 -17.41
C SER A 270 4.27 -19.24 -16.62
N ALA A 271 3.33 -18.53 -15.99
CA ALA A 271 2.16 -19.10 -15.31
C ALA A 271 1.10 -19.61 -16.30
N GLN A 272 0.93 -19.00 -17.48
CA GLN A 272 0.14 -19.60 -18.56
C GLN A 272 0.77 -20.92 -19.03
N GLN A 273 2.09 -20.97 -19.21
CA GLN A 273 2.79 -22.22 -19.54
C GLN A 273 2.65 -23.29 -18.44
N VAL A 274 2.71 -22.90 -17.17
CA VAL A 274 2.56 -23.82 -16.02
C VAL A 274 1.10 -24.24 -15.83
N GLN A 275 0.12 -23.35 -16.00
CA GLN A 275 -1.31 -23.69 -15.93
C GLN A 275 -1.77 -24.57 -17.10
N GLU A 276 -1.21 -24.36 -18.30
CA GLU A 276 -1.48 -25.21 -19.46
C GLU A 276 -0.85 -26.61 -19.27
N LEU A 277 0.34 -26.69 -18.66
CA LEU A 277 0.97 -27.97 -18.26
C LEU A 277 0.23 -28.66 -17.09
N GLU A 278 -0.28 -27.90 -16.12
CA GLU A 278 -1.11 -28.41 -15.01
C GLU A 278 -2.48 -28.90 -15.50
N GLN A 279 -3.13 -28.23 -16.46
CA GLN A 279 -4.37 -28.72 -17.06
C GLN A 279 -4.15 -29.98 -17.89
N VAL A 280 -3.06 -30.06 -18.67
CA VAL A 280 -2.71 -31.26 -19.43
C VAL A 280 -2.39 -32.44 -18.49
N THR A 281 -1.66 -32.19 -17.40
CA THR A 281 -1.37 -33.23 -16.40
C THR A 281 -2.62 -33.64 -15.61
N HIS A 282 -3.48 -32.71 -15.20
CA HIS A 282 -4.72 -33.02 -14.47
C HIS A 282 -5.72 -33.80 -15.34
N ASN A 283 -5.88 -33.44 -16.61
CA ASN A 283 -6.68 -34.20 -17.58
C ASN A 283 -6.07 -35.58 -17.86
N GLY A 284 -4.74 -35.69 -17.93
CA GLY A 284 -4.02 -36.95 -18.06
C GLY A 284 -4.22 -37.90 -16.88
N PHE A 285 -4.13 -37.39 -15.65
CA PHE A 285 -4.36 -38.17 -14.43
C PHE A 285 -5.82 -38.65 -14.31
N ARG A 286 -6.80 -37.82 -14.71
CA ARG A 286 -8.21 -38.21 -14.71
C ARG A 286 -8.49 -39.32 -15.73
N ALA A 287 -7.90 -39.23 -16.93
CA ALA A 287 -7.99 -40.27 -17.94
C ALA A 287 -7.30 -41.59 -17.51
N ILE A 288 -6.21 -41.52 -16.76
CA ILE A 288 -5.55 -42.72 -16.18
C ILE A 288 -6.42 -43.35 -15.09
N GLY A 289 -7.05 -42.56 -14.22
CA GLY A 289 -7.98 -43.08 -13.20
C GLY A 289 -9.22 -43.74 -13.79
N GLU A 290 -9.80 -43.15 -14.85
CA GLU A 290 -10.90 -43.75 -15.60
C GLU A 290 -10.49 -45.07 -16.28
N ARG A 291 -9.26 -45.15 -16.84
CA ARG A 291 -8.70 -46.40 -17.38
C ARG A 291 -8.48 -47.47 -16.30
N GLN A 292 -7.98 -47.13 -15.12
CA GLN A 292 -7.77 -48.09 -14.03
C GLN A 292 -9.10 -48.64 -13.48
N ASN A 293 -10.13 -47.80 -13.39
CA ASN A 293 -11.47 -48.24 -12.99
C ASN A 293 -12.10 -49.15 -14.07
N ALA A 294 -11.95 -48.82 -15.35
CA ALA A 294 -12.40 -49.67 -16.45
C ALA A 294 -11.66 -51.02 -16.47
N GLN A 295 -10.34 -51.03 -16.25
CA GLN A 295 -9.54 -52.26 -16.19
C GLN A 295 -9.93 -53.14 -15.00
N SER A 296 -10.19 -52.53 -13.83
CA SER A 296 -10.64 -53.25 -12.63
C SER A 296 -12.01 -53.91 -12.87
N ALA A 297 -12.94 -53.21 -13.52
CA ALA A 297 -14.24 -53.78 -13.89
C ALA A 297 -14.14 -54.94 -14.90
N VAL A 298 -13.17 -54.90 -15.82
CA VAL A 298 -12.89 -56.02 -16.74
C VAL A 298 -12.33 -57.22 -15.98
N ASN A 299 -11.40 -57.01 -15.04
CA ASN A 299 -10.83 -58.10 -14.23
C ASN A 299 -11.90 -58.77 -13.36
N THR A 300 -12.79 -58.01 -12.72
CA THR A 300 -13.90 -58.58 -11.93
C THR A 300 -14.85 -59.40 -12.80
N ARG A 301 -15.19 -58.92 -14.00
CA ARG A 301 -16.02 -59.69 -14.94
C ARG A 301 -15.32 -60.96 -15.43
N GLN A 302 -14.00 -60.93 -15.60
CA GLN A 302 -13.24 -62.12 -15.98
C GLN A 302 -13.25 -63.17 -14.85
N GLU A 303 -13.15 -62.74 -13.59
CA GLU A 303 -13.27 -63.62 -12.43
C GLU A 303 -14.68 -64.23 -12.30
N GLU A 304 -15.74 -63.44 -12.53
CA GLU A 304 -17.12 -63.92 -12.56
C GLU A 304 -17.35 -64.95 -13.68
N ILE A 305 -16.80 -64.70 -14.88
CA ILE A 305 -16.85 -65.67 -15.98
C ILE A 305 -16.10 -66.95 -15.60
N ASN A 306 -14.89 -66.84 -15.05
CA ASN A 306 -14.09 -67.99 -14.61
C ASN A 306 -14.83 -68.80 -13.52
N ALA A 307 -15.51 -68.12 -12.60
CA ALA A 307 -16.35 -68.76 -11.58
C ALA A 307 -17.58 -69.47 -12.20
N SER A 308 -18.22 -68.87 -13.21
CA SER A 308 -19.35 -69.48 -13.91
C SER A 308 -18.93 -70.74 -14.70
N VAL A 309 -17.73 -70.74 -15.30
CA VAL A 309 -17.16 -71.89 -16.02
C VAL A 309 -16.81 -73.01 -15.03
N MET A 310 -16.22 -72.68 -13.87
CA MET A 310 -15.98 -73.64 -12.78
C MET A 310 -17.30 -74.27 -12.27
N GLN A 311 -18.37 -73.48 -12.10
CA GLN A 311 -19.68 -74.00 -11.71
C GLN A 311 -20.30 -74.90 -12.78
N MET A 312 -20.12 -74.60 -14.07
CA MET A 312 -20.56 -75.50 -15.14
C MET A 312 -19.79 -76.82 -15.17
N ILE A 313 -18.49 -76.81 -14.85
CA ILE A 313 -17.68 -78.03 -14.73
C ILE A 313 -18.10 -78.85 -13.49
N ALA A 314 -18.38 -78.20 -12.36
CA ALA A 314 -18.79 -78.86 -11.12
C ALA A 314 -20.24 -79.42 -11.17
N ALA A 315 -21.14 -78.76 -11.91
CA ALA A 315 -22.50 -79.27 -12.16
C ALA A 315 -22.51 -80.50 -13.09
N ARG A 316 -21.44 -80.72 -13.85
CA ARG A 316 -21.23 -81.90 -14.68
C ARG A 316 -20.53 -83.00 -13.86
N GLY A 317 -21.20 -83.46 -12.81
CA GLY A 317 -20.77 -84.64 -12.06
C GLY A 317 -20.86 -85.91 -12.93
N GLY A 318 -19.69 -86.47 -13.29
CA GLY A 318 -19.52 -87.84 -13.78
C GLY A 318 -19.66 -88.05 -15.29
N GLY A 319 -18.54 -88.37 -15.96
CA GLY A 319 -18.51 -88.91 -17.32
C GLY A 319 -17.84 -87.98 -18.34
N MET A 320 -16.53 -88.17 -18.52
CA MET A 320 -15.81 -87.68 -19.71
C MET A 320 -16.40 -88.37 -20.94
N ASP A 321 -16.87 -87.60 -21.91
CA ASP A 321 -16.75 -87.82 -23.36
C ASP A 321 -17.35 -86.59 -24.08
N ASP A 322 -16.84 -86.31 -25.28
CA ASP A 322 -17.12 -85.18 -26.20
C ASP A 322 -16.22 -83.92 -26.05
N ASN A 323 -14.95 -84.10 -26.38
CA ASN A 323 -13.90 -83.07 -26.45
C ASN A 323 -14.03 -82.12 -27.68
N ALA A 324 -15.13 -82.18 -28.45
CA ALA A 324 -15.33 -81.38 -29.68
C ALA A 324 -16.20 -80.13 -29.46
N THR A 325 -17.10 -80.15 -28.48
CA THR A 325 -18.00 -79.02 -28.17
C THR A 325 -17.36 -78.02 -27.20
N ALA A 326 -16.48 -78.48 -26.30
CA ALA A 326 -15.73 -77.61 -25.40
C ALA A 326 -14.70 -76.73 -26.15
N PHE A 327 -13.99 -77.29 -27.14
CA PHE A 327 -13.01 -76.54 -27.93
C PHE A 327 -13.67 -75.49 -28.85
N SER A 328 -14.83 -75.82 -29.41
CA SER A 328 -15.61 -74.91 -30.28
C SER A 328 -16.20 -73.73 -29.50
N ALA A 329 -16.68 -73.96 -28.27
CA ALA A 329 -17.19 -72.89 -27.40
C ALA A 329 -16.08 -71.98 -26.87
N MET A 330 -14.89 -72.53 -26.62
CA MET A 330 -13.73 -71.78 -26.14
C MET A 330 -13.09 -70.92 -27.25
N THR A 331 -13.08 -71.43 -28.50
CA THR A 331 -12.58 -70.69 -29.68
C THR A 331 -13.52 -69.56 -30.11
N ALA A 332 -14.83 -69.73 -29.92
CA ALA A 332 -15.80 -68.65 -30.17
C ALA A 332 -15.69 -67.52 -29.13
N ASN A 333 -15.39 -67.86 -27.87
CA ASN A 333 -15.20 -66.86 -26.81
C ASN A 333 -13.85 -66.13 -26.92
N SER A 334 -12.76 -66.79 -27.32
CA SER A 334 -11.47 -66.12 -27.54
C SER A 334 -11.52 -65.12 -28.69
N ALA A 335 -12.20 -65.44 -29.79
CA ALA A 335 -12.37 -64.52 -30.93
C ALA A 335 -13.19 -63.26 -30.59
N VAL A 336 -14.14 -63.36 -29.64
CA VAL A 336 -14.91 -62.21 -29.14
C VAL A 336 -14.06 -61.36 -28.16
N GLN A 337 -13.15 -61.98 -27.42
CA GLN A 337 -12.18 -61.27 -26.57
C GLN A 337 -11.13 -60.52 -27.39
N ASP A 338 -10.58 -61.13 -28.43
CA ASP A 338 -9.56 -60.49 -29.30
C ASP A 338 -10.11 -59.27 -30.06
N ARG A 339 -11.38 -59.31 -30.49
CA ARG A 339 -12.04 -58.14 -31.10
C ARG A 339 -12.23 -56.98 -30.12
N ARG A 340 -12.54 -57.28 -28.86
CA ARG A 340 -12.75 -56.25 -27.83
C ARG A 340 -11.43 -55.62 -27.36
N ILE A 341 -10.34 -56.39 -27.34
CA ILE A 341 -9.00 -55.89 -27.06
C ILE A 341 -8.52 -54.97 -28.19
N ALA A 342 -8.75 -55.34 -29.46
CA ALA A 342 -8.40 -54.50 -30.61
C ALA A 342 -9.17 -53.16 -30.66
N GLU A 343 -10.46 -53.14 -30.27
CA GLU A 343 -11.25 -51.91 -30.15
C GLU A 343 -10.76 -51.00 -29.00
N LEU A 344 -10.36 -51.58 -27.87
CA LEU A 344 -9.79 -50.84 -26.73
C LEU A 344 -8.40 -50.26 -27.06
N GLU A 345 -7.56 -50.97 -27.81
CA GLU A 345 -6.27 -50.47 -28.30
C GLU A 345 -6.42 -49.33 -29.32
N ALA A 346 -7.47 -49.34 -30.14
CA ALA A 346 -7.75 -48.27 -31.10
C ALA A 346 -8.18 -46.95 -30.41
N LEU A 347 -8.95 -47.04 -29.33
CA LEU A 347 -9.34 -45.88 -28.50
C LEU A 347 -8.18 -45.32 -27.66
N LEU A 348 -7.18 -46.15 -27.34
CA LEU A 348 -5.97 -45.74 -26.63
C LEU A 348 -4.97 -44.99 -27.54
N ARG A 349 -4.90 -45.31 -28.83
CA ARG A 349 -4.01 -44.63 -29.79
C ARG A 349 -4.46 -43.23 -30.19
N THR A 350 -5.76 -42.91 -30.11
CA THR A 350 -6.29 -41.58 -30.45
C THR A 350 -6.12 -40.54 -29.34
N SER A 351 -5.73 -40.96 -28.13
CA SER A 351 -5.60 -40.10 -26.93
C SER A 351 -4.16 -39.85 -26.47
N ALA A 352 -3.14 -40.29 -27.21
CA ALA A 352 -1.73 -39.99 -26.93
C ALA A 352 -1.28 -38.71 -27.65
N ILE A 353 -1.24 -37.57 -26.93
CA ILE A 353 -0.53 -36.36 -27.39
C ILE A 353 0.93 -36.46 -26.93
N THR A 354 1.84 -36.34 -27.89
CA THR A 354 3.29 -36.26 -27.73
C THR A 354 3.74 -34.97 -27.04
N PRO A 355 4.67 -35.01 -26.06
CA PRO A 355 5.37 -33.85 -25.52
C PRO A 355 6.67 -33.56 -26.29
N THR A 356 7.38 -32.49 -25.89
CA THR A 356 8.76 -32.04 -26.22
C THR A 356 8.90 -31.09 -27.42
N SER A 357 9.46 -29.87 -27.36
CA SER A 357 10.47 -29.13 -26.55
C SER A 357 11.71 -28.79 -27.37
N ALA A 358 12.26 -27.62 -27.05
CA ALA A 358 13.36 -26.91 -27.70
C ALA A 358 14.71 -27.67 -27.77
N THR A 359 15.50 -27.30 -28.79
CA THR A 359 16.98 -27.10 -28.89
C THR A 359 17.31 -27.18 -30.39
N GLY A 360 18.01 -26.27 -31.07
CA GLY A 360 19.21 -25.51 -30.77
C GLY A 360 20.27 -25.91 -31.81
N THR A 361 20.89 -24.91 -32.49
CA THR A 361 22.23 -24.92 -33.16
C THR A 361 22.26 -24.62 -34.67
N GLY A 362 23.07 -23.60 -35.04
CA GLY A 362 23.68 -23.37 -36.35
C GLY A 362 22.84 -22.51 -37.31
N GLY A 363 23.28 -21.38 -37.87
CA GLY A 363 24.64 -20.98 -38.23
C GLY A 363 24.73 -20.80 -39.76
N ASN A 364 25.01 -19.56 -40.17
CA ASN A 364 25.65 -19.15 -41.43
C ASN A 364 24.80 -18.78 -42.68
N THR A 365 24.84 -17.46 -42.95
CA THR A 365 25.18 -16.77 -44.22
C THR A 365 24.35 -16.97 -45.48
N GLY A 366 23.84 -15.84 -45.99
CA GLY A 366 24.40 -15.31 -47.23
C GLY A 366 23.45 -15.09 -48.40
N THR A 367 23.20 -13.80 -48.66
CA THR A 367 23.21 -13.15 -49.99
C THR A 367 22.05 -13.33 -50.98
N GLY A 368 21.42 -12.18 -51.28
CA GLY A 368 20.97 -11.76 -52.62
C GLY A 368 19.53 -12.15 -52.98
N GLY A 369 18.64 -11.27 -53.45
CA GLY A 369 18.73 -9.89 -53.91
C GLY A 369 17.45 -9.57 -54.73
N GLY A 370 17.17 -8.29 -54.98
CA GLY A 370 16.15 -7.81 -55.93
C GLY A 370 14.92 -7.18 -55.25
N ARG A 371 14.86 -5.86 -55.00
CA ARG A 371 14.61 -4.70 -55.89
C ARG A 371 13.22 -4.64 -56.54
N GLY A 372 12.53 -3.53 -56.23
CA GLY A 372 11.50 -2.86 -57.05
C GLY A 372 10.10 -2.97 -56.44
N GLY A 373 9.31 -1.93 -56.21
CA GLY A 373 9.46 -0.50 -56.50
C GLY A 373 8.09 0.18 -56.44
N ARG A 374 8.11 1.47 -56.07
CA ARG A 374 7.23 2.59 -56.48
C ARG A 374 5.73 2.62 -56.15
N GLY A 375 5.36 3.81 -55.65
CA GLY A 375 4.10 4.51 -55.95
C GLY A 375 3.13 4.50 -54.77
N GLY A 376 2.76 5.59 -54.11
CA GLY A 376 2.53 6.96 -54.59
C GLY A 376 1.02 7.17 -54.75
N GLY A 377 0.40 8.05 -53.96
CA GLY A 377 -1.02 8.38 -54.16
C GLY A 377 -1.67 9.19 -53.04
N ARG A 378 -1.78 10.51 -53.26
CA ARG A 378 -2.64 11.43 -52.53
C ARG A 378 -4.12 11.20 -52.88
N GLY A 379 -4.99 11.52 -51.93
CA GLY A 379 -6.32 12.09 -52.22
C GLY A 379 -7.50 11.28 -51.69
N GLY A 380 -8.44 11.95 -51.01
CA GLY A 380 -9.75 11.38 -50.72
C GLY A 380 -10.46 11.96 -49.50
N ARG A 381 -11.03 13.16 -49.64
CA ARG A 381 -12.15 13.61 -48.80
C ARG A 381 -13.37 12.75 -49.13
N GLY A 382 -14.12 12.36 -48.10
CA GLY A 382 -15.54 12.03 -48.18
C GLY A 382 -15.89 10.58 -47.85
N GLY A 383 -16.83 10.40 -46.93
CA GLY A 383 -17.52 9.13 -46.77
C GLY A 383 -17.85 8.78 -45.33
N ARG A 384 -19.00 9.24 -44.85
CA ARG A 384 -19.75 8.54 -43.79
C ARG A 384 -20.01 7.11 -44.27
N GLY A 385 -19.72 6.13 -43.44
CA GLY A 385 -20.05 4.73 -43.72
C GLY A 385 -19.48 3.86 -42.62
N GLY A 386 -20.31 3.53 -41.63
CA GLY A 386 -19.95 2.59 -40.59
C GLY A 386 -19.64 1.22 -41.19
N ASN A 387 -18.68 0.54 -40.56
CA ASN A 387 -18.51 -0.91 -40.61
C ASN A 387 -17.68 -1.30 -39.38
N ASN A 388 -18.34 -1.37 -38.23
CA ASN A 388 -17.81 -2.06 -37.06
C ASN A 388 -18.46 -3.45 -37.02
N ALA A 389 -18.02 -4.31 -37.95
CA ALA A 389 -18.27 -5.75 -37.89
C ALA A 389 -17.14 -6.37 -37.07
N GLY A 390 -17.33 -6.39 -35.76
CA GLY A 390 -16.49 -7.08 -34.78
C GLY A 390 -17.32 -7.24 -33.52
N GLY A 391 -17.89 -8.42 -33.33
CA GLY A 391 -18.82 -8.77 -32.25
C GLY A 391 -18.18 -8.67 -30.87
N GLY A 392 -18.06 -7.45 -30.34
CA GLY A 392 -17.78 -7.21 -28.93
C GLY A 392 -19.09 -7.30 -28.14
N VAL A 393 -19.15 -8.23 -27.20
CA VAL A 393 -20.18 -8.24 -26.14
C VAL A 393 -20.17 -6.86 -25.48
N TYR A 394 -21.22 -6.07 -25.67
CA TYR A 394 -21.32 -4.75 -25.07
C TYR A 394 -21.48 -4.91 -23.55
N LYS A 395 -20.38 -4.75 -22.81
CA LYS A 395 -20.39 -4.72 -21.34
C LYS A 395 -21.27 -3.58 -20.81
N SER A 396 -21.99 -3.88 -19.75
CA SER A 396 -22.92 -2.96 -19.12
C SER A 396 -22.16 -1.95 -18.27
N ARG A 397 -22.72 -0.75 -18.07
CA ARG A 397 -22.12 0.26 -17.16
C ARG A 397 -22.14 -0.16 -15.68
N ALA A 398 -22.78 -1.28 -15.35
CA ALA A 398 -22.70 -1.89 -14.02
C ALA A 398 -21.39 -2.68 -13.81
N ASP A 399 -20.63 -2.97 -14.87
CA ASP A 399 -19.44 -3.83 -14.81
C ASP A 399 -18.21 -3.16 -14.19
N GLY A 400 -18.27 -1.89 -13.79
CA GLY A 400 -17.08 -1.16 -13.34
C GLY A 400 -15.99 -1.11 -14.42
N PRO A 401 -14.79 -0.57 -14.11
CA PRO A 401 -13.65 -0.65 -15.03
C PRO A 401 -13.22 -2.12 -15.25
N ALA A 402 -12.80 -2.45 -16.47
CA ALA A 402 -12.50 -3.83 -16.86
C ALA A 402 -11.39 -4.47 -16.00
N ASN A 403 -11.57 -5.75 -15.63
CA ASN A 403 -10.67 -6.62 -14.86
C ASN A 403 -10.56 -6.38 -13.33
N CYS A 404 -11.65 -6.04 -12.65
CA CYS A 404 -11.74 -6.31 -11.21
C CYS A 404 -12.84 -7.33 -10.90
N THR A 405 -12.51 -8.37 -10.15
CA THR A 405 -13.51 -9.05 -9.30
C THR A 405 -14.05 -7.98 -8.36
N LYS A 406 -15.38 -7.78 -8.33
CA LYS A 406 -15.96 -6.81 -7.40
C LYS A 406 -15.77 -7.36 -5.99
N ASN A 407 -15.04 -6.62 -5.15
CA ASN A 407 -14.86 -6.95 -3.73
C ASN A 407 -15.75 -6.07 -2.83
N SER A 408 -16.48 -5.12 -3.42
CA SER A 408 -17.36 -4.17 -2.74
C SER A 408 -18.39 -3.58 -3.70
N LYS A 409 -19.48 -3.06 -3.14
CA LYS A 409 -20.54 -2.35 -3.88
C LYS A 409 -20.00 -1.07 -4.56
N PHE A 410 -20.30 -0.84 -5.84
CA PHE A 410 -19.90 0.38 -6.55
C PHE A 410 -20.91 1.52 -6.39
N TYR A 411 -22.20 1.20 -6.37
CA TYR A 411 -23.25 2.19 -6.23
C TYR A 411 -23.90 2.10 -4.85
N THR A 412 -24.11 3.24 -4.20
CA THR A 412 -24.81 3.25 -2.90
C THR A 412 -26.28 2.90 -3.03
N ALA A 413 -26.87 3.10 -4.21
CA ALA A 413 -28.28 2.84 -4.49
C ALA A 413 -28.66 1.37 -4.37
N GLU A 414 -29.89 1.10 -3.93
CA GLU A 414 -30.48 -0.23 -3.87
C GLU A 414 -31.41 -0.41 -5.05
N THR A 415 -30.83 -0.53 -6.25
CA THR A 415 -31.56 -0.63 -7.51
C THR A 415 -31.13 -1.87 -8.27
N TYR A 416 -32.10 -2.53 -8.90
CA TYR A 416 -31.91 -3.76 -9.65
C TYR A 416 -32.35 -3.59 -11.10
N CYS A 417 -31.62 -4.22 -12.02
CA CYS A 417 -31.98 -4.34 -13.42
C CYS A 417 -31.89 -5.80 -13.86
N TRP A 418 -32.89 -6.27 -14.61
CA TRP A 418 -32.96 -7.66 -15.07
C TRP A 418 -31.70 -8.11 -15.83
N SER A 419 -31.11 -7.24 -16.67
CA SER A 419 -29.87 -7.56 -17.38
C SER A 419 -28.60 -7.32 -16.58
N HIS A 420 -28.59 -6.27 -15.73
CA HIS A 420 -27.33 -5.76 -15.17
C HIS A 420 -27.11 -6.11 -13.69
N GLY A 421 -28.08 -6.76 -13.04
CA GLY A 421 -27.95 -7.27 -11.67
C GLY A 421 -28.25 -6.22 -10.59
N TYR A 422 -27.66 -6.43 -9.41
CA TYR A 422 -28.06 -5.80 -8.15
C TYR A 422 -27.23 -4.57 -7.73
N ASP A 423 -26.14 -4.26 -8.43
CA ASP A 423 -25.29 -3.09 -8.18
C ASP A 423 -25.40 -2.08 -9.33
N CYS A 424 -26.57 -1.43 -9.40
CA CYS A 424 -26.88 -0.40 -10.39
C CYS A 424 -26.92 1.00 -9.76
N SER A 425 -26.69 2.04 -10.56
CA SER A 425 -26.83 3.44 -10.12
C SER A 425 -28.28 3.80 -9.77
N THR A 426 -28.51 4.84 -8.95
CA THR A 426 -29.84 5.28 -8.51
C THR A 426 -30.85 5.53 -9.64
N LYS A 427 -30.38 5.90 -10.83
CA LYS A 427 -31.22 6.17 -12.01
C LYS A 427 -31.38 4.98 -12.95
N HIS A 428 -30.90 3.80 -12.55
CA HIS A 428 -30.89 2.60 -13.38
C HIS A 428 -31.59 1.45 -12.66
N HIS A 429 -32.86 1.25 -12.97
CA HIS A 429 -33.66 0.06 -12.66
C HIS A 429 -34.15 -0.61 -13.94
N SER A 430 -34.74 -1.81 -13.83
CA SER A 430 -35.19 -2.61 -14.98
C SER A 430 -36.01 -1.80 -16.00
N GLY A 431 -37.09 -1.13 -15.58
CA GLY A 431 -37.89 -0.28 -16.48
C GLY A 431 -37.15 0.89 -17.15
N SER A 432 -36.07 1.40 -16.55
CA SER A 432 -35.25 2.49 -17.11
C SER A 432 -34.03 2.00 -17.92
N CYS A 433 -33.90 0.68 -18.10
CA CYS A 433 -32.72 0.10 -18.73
C CYS A 433 -32.70 0.43 -20.24
N PHE A 434 -31.67 1.16 -20.67
CA PHE A 434 -31.47 1.49 -22.08
C PHE A 434 -30.74 0.39 -22.87
N ARG A 435 -30.04 -0.52 -22.19
CA ARG A 435 -29.27 -1.62 -22.79
C ARG A 435 -29.82 -2.96 -22.33
N LYS A 436 -30.98 -3.31 -22.85
CA LYS A 436 -31.70 -4.54 -22.49
C LYS A 436 -31.07 -5.73 -23.19
N GLU A 437 -30.72 -6.77 -22.44
CA GLU A 437 -30.36 -8.07 -23.01
C GLU A 437 -31.60 -8.77 -23.59
N PRO A 438 -31.43 -9.75 -24.48
CA PRO A 438 -32.54 -10.53 -25.00
C PRO A 438 -33.39 -11.13 -23.87
N GLY A 439 -34.70 -10.87 -23.89
CA GLY A 439 -35.64 -11.36 -22.87
C GLY A 439 -35.80 -10.47 -21.64
N HIS A 440 -35.22 -9.26 -21.62
CA HIS A 440 -35.30 -8.33 -20.49
C HIS A 440 -36.73 -8.03 -20.02
N MET A 441 -36.99 -8.22 -18.72
CA MET A 441 -38.27 -7.91 -18.08
C MET A 441 -38.25 -6.54 -17.41
N ASP A 442 -38.99 -5.57 -17.95
CA ASP A 442 -39.03 -4.18 -17.46
C ASP A 442 -39.64 -4.04 -16.06
N ALA A 443 -40.55 -4.96 -15.71
CA ALA A 443 -41.19 -5.01 -14.40
C ALA A 443 -40.32 -5.66 -13.30
N ALA A 444 -39.14 -6.19 -13.65
CA ALA A 444 -38.30 -6.87 -12.69
C ALA A 444 -37.76 -5.92 -11.61
N THR A 445 -37.71 -6.40 -10.37
CA THR A 445 -37.21 -5.64 -9.21
C THR A 445 -36.23 -6.50 -8.42
N GLY A 446 -35.47 -5.91 -7.50
CA GLY A 446 -34.54 -6.70 -6.68
C GLY A 446 -35.24 -7.75 -5.82
N ALA A 447 -36.48 -7.46 -5.40
CA ALA A 447 -37.33 -8.38 -4.63
C ALA A 447 -37.99 -9.47 -5.51
N ASN A 448 -38.25 -9.18 -6.78
CA ASN A 448 -38.75 -10.15 -7.75
C ASN A 448 -37.94 -10.02 -9.06
N PRO A 449 -36.81 -10.75 -9.16
CA PRO A 449 -35.89 -10.62 -10.28
C PRO A 449 -36.45 -11.20 -11.59
N MET A 450 -37.59 -11.90 -11.57
CA MET A 450 -38.26 -12.49 -12.75
C MET A 450 -37.31 -13.30 -13.64
N GLY A 451 -36.46 -14.12 -13.03
CA GLY A 451 -35.46 -14.94 -13.74
C GLY A 451 -34.30 -14.15 -14.37
N GLY A 452 -34.10 -12.89 -13.97
CA GLY A 452 -32.99 -12.05 -14.43
C GLY A 452 -31.66 -12.32 -13.72
N SER A 453 -30.69 -11.45 -13.99
CA SER A 453 -29.31 -11.55 -13.56
C SER A 453 -29.16 -11.59 -12.02
N ILE A 454 -28.47 -12.62 -11.52
CA ILE A 454 -28.14 -12.77 -10.08
C ILE A 454 -26.84 -12.05 -9.68
N LYS A 455 -26.27 -11.25 -10.59
CA LYS A 455 -24.97 -10.61 -10.40
C LYS A 455 -24.98 -9.56 -9.28
N ASP A 456 -23.93 -9.55 -8.47
CA ASP A 456 -23.68 -8.61 -7.37
C ASP A 456 -24.75 -8.67 -6.25
N LYS A 457 -25.53 -9.77 -6.19
CA LYS A 457 -26.61 -9.94 -5.22
C LYS A 457 -26.08 -9.92 -3.79
N GLU A 458 -24.90 -10.49 -3.58
CA GLU A 458 -24.15 -10.56 -2.32
C GLU A 458 -23.79 -9.17 -1.74
N PHE A 459 -23.75 -8.13 -2.57
CA PHE A 459 -23.48 -6.75 -2.15
C PHE A 459 -24.75 -5.90 -1.99
N SER A 460 -25.93 -6.53 -2.12
CA SER A 460 -27.22 -5.86 -2.08
C SER A 460 -28.01 -6.22 -0.82
N LYS A 461 -29.04 -5.44 -0.50
CA LYS A 461 -29.97 -5.76 0.60
C LYS A 461 -30.81 -7.03 0.36
N TRP A 462 -30.78 -7.58 -0.85
CA TRP A 462 -31.54 -8.77 -1.22
C TRP A 462 -30.69 -10.05 -1.22
N ALA A 463 -29.46 -9.98 -0.69
CA ALA A 463 -28.57 -11.13 -0.49
C ALA A 463 -29.27 -12.29 0.22
#